data_AF-A0A7C5BIH6-F1
#
_entry.id   AF-A0A7C5BIH6-F1
#
_cell.length_a   1.000
_cell.length_b   1.000
_cell.length_c   1.000
_cell.angle_alpha   90.00
_cell.angle_beta   90.00
_cell.angle_gamma   90.00
#
_symmetry.space_group_name_H-M   'P 1'
#
loop_
_entity.id
_entity.type
_entity.pdbx_description
1 polymer ?
#
loop_
_entity_poly.entity_id
_entity_poly.type
_entity_poly.pdbx_seq_one_letter_code
_entity_poly.pdbx_strand_id
1 'polypeptide(L)'
;SSSEFPIRLSQLAQNIKLKPPTVIEILKRLETKGLLKRESGMIVLTDTGNSYYNYLINCHRILETIFVDSGIDIDKACKEVSSFDYMLDKESLVKLSNFVGKPKACPHGKPINIR
;
A
#
# COMPACT_ATOMS: atom_id res chain seq x y z
N SER A 1 6.51 5.02 -5.40
CA SER A 1 6.81 4.84 -6.82
C SER A 1 6.40 3.43 -7.17
N SER A 2 5.46 3.25 -8.09
CA SER A 2 4.80 1.98 -8.42
C SER A 2 5.68 1.05 -9.28
N SER A 3 7.00 1.12 -9.13
CA SER A 3 7.99 0.57 -10.07
C SER A 3 8.71 -0.66 -9.53
N GLU A 4 8.02 -1.52 -8.77
CA GLU A 4 8.58 -2.78 -8.26
C GLU A 4 7.93 -4.02 -8.89
N PHE A 5 6.99 -3.89 -9.84
CA PHE A 5 6.44 -5.02 -10.58
C PHE A 5 6.54 -4.75 -12.09
N PRO A 6 6.86 -5.76 -12.93
CA PRO A 6 7.09 -7.17 -12.57
C PRO A 6 8.45 -7.43 -11.87
N ILE A 7 8.51 -8.37 -10.92
CA ILE A 7 9.72 -8.69 -10.12
C ILE A 7 10.03 -10.18 -10.04
N ARG A 8 11.31 -10.55 -9.96
CA ARG A 8 11.72 -11.94 -9.71
C ARG A 8 11.57 -12.31 -8.23
N LEU A 9 11.28 -13.58 -7.96
CA LEU A 9 11.19 -14.11 -6.58
C LEU A 9 12.44 -13.79 -5.74
N SER A 10 13.63 -13.97 -6.32
CA SER A 10 14.90 -13.71 -5.62
C SER A 10 15.05 -12.25 -5.23
N GLN A 11 14.68 -11.33 -6.12
CA GLN A 11 14.70 -9.89 -5.86
C GLN A 11 13.66 -9.51 -4.81
N LEU A 12 12.42 -10.02 -4.93
CA LEU A 12 11.38 -9.76 -3.94
C LEU A 12 11.80 -10.22 -2.54
N ALA A 13 12.37 -11.43 -2.43
CA ALA A 13 12.87 -11.98 -1.17
C ALA A 13 13.97 -11.12 -0.54
N GLN A 14 14.87 -10.56 -1.36
CA GLN A 14 15.89 -9.61 -0.91
C GLN A 14 15.26 -8.29 -0.42
N ASN A 15 14.33 -7.71 -1.18
CA ASN A 15 13.69 -6.43 -0.85
C ASN A 15 12.94 -6.48 0.48
N ILE A 16 12.19 -7.56 0.73
CA ILE A 16 11.40 -7.74 1.95
C ILE A 16 12.17 -8.45 3.07
N LYS A 17 13.46 -8.78 2.84
CA LYS A 17 14.37 -9.45 3.79
C LYS A 17 13.80 -10.75 4.37
N LEU A 18 13.12 -11.55 3.55
CA LEU A 18 12.58 -12.86 3.92
C LEU A 18 13.24 -13.98 3.12
N LYS A 19 13.27 -15.18 3.69
CA LYS A 19 13.80 -16.37 3.00
C LYS A 19 12.89 -16.75 1.81
N PRO A 20 13.45 -17.19 0.66
CA PRO A 20 12.64 -17.54 -0.51
C PRO A 20 11.48 -18.52 -0.25
N PRO A 21 11.62 -19.57 0.60
CA PRO A 21 10.49 -20.45 0.92
C PRO A 21 9.31 -19.72 1.57
N THR A 22 9.57 -18.78 2.49
CA THR A 22 8.53 -17.95 3.14
C THR A 22 7.83 -17.07 2.12
N VAL A 23 8.59 -16.44 1.22
CA VAL A 23 8.02 -15.61 0.15
C VAL A 23 7.14 -16.44 -0.79
N ILE A 24 7.56 -17.66 -1.16
CA ILE A 24 6.75 -18.56 -1.98
C ILE A 24 5.41 -18.86 -1.32
N GLU A 25 5.39 -19.12 -0.01
CA GLU A 25 4.14 -19.39 0.71
C GLU A 25 3.21 -18.17 0.71
N ILE A 26 3.75 -16.98 0.96
CA ILE A 26 2.98 -15.72 0.90
C ILE A 26 2.42 -15.48 -0.50
N LEU A 27 3.25 -15.66 -1.53
CA LEU A 27 2.83 -15.49 -2.93
C LEU A 27 1.69 -16.44 -3.29
N LYS A 28 1.78 -17.73 -2.91
CA LYS A 28 0.69 -18.69 -3.16
C LYS A 28 -0.63 -18.23 -2.55
N ARG A 29 -0.61 -17.70 -1.31
CA ARG A 29 -1.83 -17.18 -0.66
C ARG A 29 -2.40 -15.96 -1.40
N LEU A 30 -1.54 -15.07 -1.91
CA LEU A 30 -1.95 -13.90 -2.68
C LEU A 30 -2.44 -14.28 -4.10
N GLU A 31 -1.87 -15.31 -4.71
CA GLU A 31 -2.33 -15.92 -5.97
C GLU A 31 -3.74 -16.51 -5.79
N THR A 32 -3.99 -17.28 -4.72
CA THR A 32 -5.34 -17.80 -4.40
C THR A 32 -6.37 -16.69 -4.21
N LYS A 33 -5.94 -15.52 -3.71
CA LYS A 33 -6.80 -14.32 -3.58
C LYS A 33 -6.95 -13.53 -4.88
N GLY A 34 -6.30 -13.94 -5.96
CA GLY A 34 -6.34 -13.25 -7.25
C GLY A 34 -5.66 -11.88 -7.25
N LEU A 35 -4.78 -11.58 -6.29
CA LEU A 35 -4.10 -10.28 -6.16
C LEU A 35 -2.82 -10.21 -6.98
N LEU A 36 -2.21 -11.35 -7.29
CA LEU A 36 -1.03 -11.42 -8.12
C LEU A 36 -1.06 -12.68 -8.98
N LYS A 37 -0.23 -12.69 -10.03
CA LYS A 37 -0.04 -13.82 -10.94
C LYS A 37 1.44 -13.97 -11.30
N ARG A 38 1.79 -15.13 -11.86
CA ARG A 38 3.11 -15.37 -12.44
C ARG A 38 3.02 -15.29 -13.96
N GLU A 39 3.92 -14.52 -14.56
CA GLU A 39 4.06 -14.38 -16.01
C GLU A 39 5.53 -14.51 -16.38
N SER A 40 5.87 -15.50 -17.20
CA SER A 40 7.25 -15.72 -17.69
C SER A 40 8.32 -15.74 -16.57
N GLY A 41 7.99 -16.33 -15.43
CA GLY A 41 8.88 -16.41 -14.26
C GLY A 41 8.97 -15.13 -13.43
N MET A 42 8.17 -14.11 -13.75
CA MET A 42 8.03 -12.87 -12.99
C MET A 42 6.75 -12.88 -12.17
N ILE A 43 6.77 -12.19 -11.04
CA ILE A 43 5.60 -11.93 -10.19
C ILE A 43 5.01 -10.60 -10.67
N VAL A 44 3.69 -10.56 -10.89
CA VAL A 44 2.97 -9.40 -11.42
C VAL A 44 1.69 -9.18 -10.61
N LEU A 45 1.38 -7.92 -10.26
CA LEU A 45 0.07 -7.59 -9.69
C LEU A 45 -1.03 -7.74 -10.73
N THR A 46 -2.18 -8.30 -10.33
CA THR A 46 -3.39 -8.24 -11.15
C THR A 46 -4.02 -6.85 -11.06
N ASP A 47 -5.03 -6.56 -11.88
CA ASP A 47 -5.78 -5.30 -11.75
C ASP A 47 -6.45 -5.16 -10.38
N THR A 48 -6.96 -6.27 -9.84
CA THR A 48 -7.49 -6.35 -8.47
C THR A 48 -6.41 -6.07 -7.43
N GLY A 49 -5.22 -6.66 -7.60
CA GLY A 49 -4.06 -6.42 -6.75
C GLY A 49 -3.60 -4.97 -6.76
N ASN A 50 -3.48 -4.36 -7.94
CA ASN A 50 -3.15 -2.95 -8.11
C ASN A 50 -4.20 -2.05 -7.45
N SER A 51 -5.48 -2.36 -7.62
CA SER A 51 -6.57 -1.61 -6.99
C SER A 51 -6.52 -1.70 -5.47
N TYR A 52 -6.24 -2.89 -4.92
CA TYR A 52 -6.10 -3.10 -3.48
C TYR A 52 -4.86 -2.41 -2.91
N TYR A 53 -3.72 -2.49 -3.60
CA TYR A 53 -2.50 -1.77 -3.24
C TYR A 53 -2.72 -0.26 -3.18
N ASN A 54 -3.34 0.31 -4.22
CA ASN A 54 -3.62 1.75 -4.25
C ASN A 54 -4.56 2.16 -3.11
N TYR A 55 -5.57 1.34 -2.82
CA TYR A 55 -6.46 1.56 -1.69
C TYR A 55 -5.70 1.62 -0.36
N LEU A 56 -4.88 0.61 -0.04
CA LEU A 56 -4.10 0.60 1.22
C LEU A 56 -3.17 1.80 1.33
N ILE A 57 -2.48 2.13 0.23
CA ILE A 57 -1.57 3.27 0.19
C ILE A 57 -2.31 4.60 0.37
N ASN A 58 -3.53 4.73 -0.16
CA ASN A 58 -4.34 5.92 0.08
C ASN A 58 -4.86 5.99 1.52
N CYS A 59 -5.21 4.85 2.15
CA CYS A 59 -5.54 4.80 3.58
C CYS A 59 -4.40 5.38 4.41
N HIS A 60 -3.18 4.88 4.19
CA HIS A 60 -1.98 5.38 4.84
C HIS A 60 -1.85 6.89 4.68
N ARG A 61 -1.87 7.37 3.43
CA ARG A 61 -1.64 8.78 3.10
C ARG A 61 -2.70 9.74 3.68
N ILE A 62 -3.97 9.33 3.69
CA ILE A 62 -5.05 10.15 4.26
C ILE A 62 -4.94 10.22 5.77
N LEU A 63 -4.75 9.08 6.44
CA LEU A 63 -4.58 9.04 7.89
C LEU A 63 -3.32 9.80 8.34
N GLU A 64 -2.23 9.66 7.59
CA GLU A 64 -1.00 10.42 7.79
C GLU A 64 -1.26 11.93 7.68
N THR A 65 -2.03 12.37 6.69
CA THR A 65 -2.43 13.78 6.52
C THR A 65 -3.20 14.28 7.75
N ILE A 66 -4.18 13.49 8.24
CA ILE A 66 -4.95 13.84 9.45
C ILE A 66 -4.03 13.99 10.67
N PHE A 67 -3.09 13.07 10.86
CA PHE A 67 -2.17 13.09 11.99
C PHE A 67 -1.24 14.31 11.92
N VAL A 68 -0.69 14.60 10.74
CA VAL A 68 0.16 15.79 10.55
C VAL A 68 -0.62 17.09 10.75
N ASP A 69 -1.85 17.18 10.24
CA ASP A 69 -2.72 18.35 10.46
C ASP A 69 -3.05 18.57 11.95
N SER A 70 -3.01 17.52 12.77
CA SER A 70 -3.18 17.62 14.22
C SER A 70 -1.92 18.09 14.98
N GLY A 71 -0.80 18.29 14.27
CA GLY A 71 0.47 18.75 14.82
C GLY A 71 1.46 17.63 15.16
N ILE A 72 1.21 16.40 14.72
CA ILE A 72 2.17 15.29 14.87
C ILE A 72 3.24 15.41 13.79
N ASP A 73 4.50 15.20 14.18
CA ASP A 73 5.62 15.16 13.24
C ASP A 73 5.39 14.14 12.11
N ILE A 74 5.84 14.48 10.91
CA ILE A 74 5.60 13.71 9.69
C ILE A 74 6.10 12.25 9.77
N ASP A 75 7.30 12.02 10.31
CA ASP A 75 7.88 10.68 10.40
C ASP A 75 7.17 9.86 11.48
N LYS A 76 6.79 10.52 12.58
CA LYS A 76 6.00 9.90 13.65
C LYS A 76 4.60 9.53 13.17
N ALA A 77 3.91 10.42 12.46
CA ALA A 77 2.59 10.18 11.90
C ALA A 77 2.59 8.97 10.95
N CYS A 78 3.55 8.91 10.02
CA CYS A 78 3.73 7.79 9.11
C CYS A 78 3.93 6.46 9.87
N LYS A 79 4.81 6.45 10.88
CA LYS A 79 5.05 5.27 11.69
C LYS A 79 3.79 4.81 12.45
N GLU A 80 3.08 5.73 13.11
CA GLU A 80 1.89 5.39 13.91
C GLU A 80 0.77 4.88 13.02
N VAL A 81 0.47 5.60 11.93
CA VAL A 81 -0.58 5.23 10.98
C VAL A 81 -0.32 3.87 10.32
N SER A 82 0.94 3.54 10.02
CA SER A 82 1.29 2.23 9.42
C SER A 82 0.89 1.02 10.27
N SER A 83 0.64 1.22 11.57
CA SER A 83 0.21 0.14 12.46
C SER A 83 -1.27 -0.23 12.32
N PHE A 84 -2.10 0.62 11.71
CA PHE A 84 -3.55 0.41 11.62
C PHE A 84 -4.21 0.86 10.30
N ASP A 85 -3.48 1.48 9.37
CA ASP A 85 -4.03 1.97 8.10
C ASP A 85 -4.82 0.92 7.30
N TYR A 86 -4.37 -0.34 7.35
CA TYR A 86 -4.99 -1.49 6.69
C TYR A 86 -6.35 -1.90 7.28
N MET A 87 -6.72 -1.37 8.45
CA MET A 87 -8.03 -1.60 9.07
C MET A 87 -9.11 -0.64 8.55
N LEU A 88 -8.71 0.47 7.91
CA LEU A 88 -9.64 1.49 7.44
C LEU A 88 -10.36 1.02 6.17
N ASP A 89 -11.68 0.88 6.21
CA ASP A 89 -12.49 0.48 5.05
C ASP A 89 -12.60 1.60 3.97
N LYS A 90 -13.08 1.23 2.78
CA LYS A 90 -13.20 2.15 1.63
C LYS A 90 -14.17 3.30 1.87
N GLU A 91 -15.29 3.07 2.54
CA GLU A 91 -16.29 4.12 2.79
C GLU A 91 -15.72 5.16 3.74
N SER A 92 -15.08 4.70 4.82
CA SER A 92 -14.40 5.56 5.78
C SER A 92 -13.27 6.35 5.12
N LEU A 93 -12.46 5.73 4.26
CA LEU A 93 -11.42 6.42 3.49
C LEU A 93 -11.96 7.62 2.70
N VAL A 94 -13.07 7.43 1.98
CA VAL A 94 -13.68 8.50 1.17
C VAL A 94 -14.17 9.65 2.06
N LYS A 95 -14.82 9.33 3.19
CA LYS A 95 -15.29 10.35 4.15
C LYS A 95 -14.13 11.12 4.77
N LEU A 96 -13.08 10.43 5.20
CA LEU A 96 -11.88 11.05 5.76
C LEU A 96 -11.15 11.91 4.74
N SER A 97 -11.04 11.45 3.49
CA SER A 97 -10.48 12.27 2.40
C SER A 97 -11.24 13.56 2.17
N ASN A 98 -12.58 13.51 2.22
CA ASN A 98 -13.40 14.72 2.14
C ASN A 98 -13.18 15.65 3.35
N PHE A 99 -13.04 15.08 4.55
CA PHE A 99 -12.79 15.83 5.77
C PHE A 99 -11.49 16.64 5.71
N VAL A 100 -10.41 16.06 5.17
CA VAL A 100 -9.13 16.77 4.96
C VAL A 100 -9.04 17.57 3.65
N GLY A 101 -10.18 17.83 2.99
CA GLY A 101 -10.21 18.70 1.81
C GLY A 101 -9.69 18.08 0.51
N LYS A 102 -9.74 16.74 0.37
CA LYS A 102 -9.34 15.99 -0.83
C LYS A 102 -7.90 16.30 -1.29
N PRO A 103 -6.89 16.05 -0.44
CA PRO A 103 -5.50 16.32 -0.77
C PRO A 103 -5.05 15.48 -1.99
N LYS A 104 -4.25 16.08 -2.87
CA LYS A 104 -3.66 15.41 -4.04
C LYS A 104 -2.34 14.71 -3.74
N ALA A 105 -1.73 15.02 -2.59
CA ALA A 105 -0.50 14.40 -2.13
C ALA A 105 -0.50 14.34 -0.59
N CYS A 106 0.20 13.36 -0.02
CA CYS A 106 0.41 13.28 1.42
C CYS A 106 1.53 14.23 1.86
N PRO A 107 1.76 14.41 3.17
CA PRO A 107 2.83 15.26 3.71
C PRO A 107 4.23 14.95 3.15
N HIS A 108 4.53 13.69 2.78
CA HIS A 108 5.79 13.31 2.12
C HIS A 108 5.84 13.64 0.61
N GLY A 109 4.84 14.32 0.07
CA GLY A 109 4.71 14.64 -1.36
C GLY A 109 4.35 13.45 -2.26
N LYS A 110 3.89 12.32 -1.68
CA LYS A 110 3.45 11.16 -2.48
C LYS A 110 1.99 11.34 -2.92
N PRO A 111 1.65 11.03 -4.18
CA PRO A 111 0.34 11.34 -4.74
C PRO A 111 -0.80 10.59 -4.04
N ILE A 112 -1.98 11.17 -3.91
CA ILE A 112 -3.18 10.50 -3.39
C ILE A 112 -4.16 10.35 -4.54
N ASN A 113 -4.59 9.11 -4.79
CA ASN A 113 -5.45 8.78 -5.93
C ASN A 113 -6.65 7.98 -5.45
N ILE A 114 -7.60 8.64 -4.82
CA ILE A 114 -8.87 8.03 -4.42
C ILE A 114 -9.80 8.15 -5.62
N ARG A 115 -10.04 7.01 -6.29
CA ARG A 115 -11.02 6.88 -7.37
C ARG A 115 -12.36 6.45 -6.81
#